data_AF-A0ABD6A7I4-F1
#
_entry.id   AF-A0ABD6A7I4-F1
#
_cell.length_a   1.000
_cell.length_b   1.000
_cell.length_c   1.000
_cell.angle_alpha   90.00
_cell.angle_beta   90.00
_cell.angle_gamma   90.00
#
_symmetry.space_group_name_H-M   'P 1'
#
loop_
_entity.id
_entity.type
_entity.pdbx_description
1 polymer ?
#
loop_
_entity_poly.entity_id
_entity_poly.type
_entity_poly.pdbx_seq_one_letter_code
_entity_poly.pdbx_strand_id
1 'polypeptide(L)'
;MRALVQLRGAVDTSAGVRDTMSMLNLGRVNHCTFVPDTDAYRGMVTKVNDWVAHGEPSEGTVATLIRRRGEPAEGEGPVDDEWVAEHTDYDGIDALAAAIVNEETTLREQGLSPTLRLHPPRGGHDGIKHPTKEGGQLGKHTTEGIDELLTSMR
;
A
#
# COMPACT_ATOMS: atom_id res chain seq x y z
N MET A 1 -3.61 -9.63 5.18
CA MET A 1 -3.48 -8.61 4.09
C MET A 1 -2.07 -8.06 4.04
N ARG A 2 -1.57 -7.62 2.86
CA ARG A 2 -0.25 -6.97 2.72
C ARG A 2 -0.35 -5.58 2.10
N ALA A 3 0.40 -4.63 2.67
CA ALA A 3 0.71 -3.37 2.00
C ALA A 3 1.91 -3.56 1.07
N LEU A 4 1.84 -3.02 -0.15
CA LEU A 4 2.95 -2.97 -1.10
C LEU A 4 3.24 -1.52 -1.45
N VAL A 5 4.50 -1.09 -1.34
CA VAL A 5 4.96 0.24 -1.76
C VAL A 5 6.00 0.09 -2.85
N GLN A 6 5.80 0.75 -3.99
CA GLN A 6 6.82 0.80 -5.05
C GLN A 6 7.96 1.75 -4.66
N LEU A 7 9.18 1.24 -4.47
CA LEU A 7 10.35 2.05 -4.12
C LEU A 7 11.28 2.29 -5.31
N ARG A 8 11.26 1.40 -6.31
CA ARG A 8 12.08 1.54 -7.53
C ARG A 8 11.24 1.93 -8.73
N GLY A 9 11.79 2.83 -9.55
CA GLY A 9 11.19 3.23 -10.82
C GLY A 9 11.08 2.08 -11.83
N ALA A 10 10.30 2.31 -12.89
CA ALA A 10 10.03 1.32 -13.94
C ALA A 10 11.06 1.28 -15.09
N VAL A 11 12.07 2.15 -15.04
CA VAL A 11 13.18 2.20 -15.99
C VAL A 11 14.06 0.96 -15.79
N ASP A 12 14.47 0.32 -16.89
CA ASP A 12 15.24 -0.93 -16.93
C ASP A 12 14.57 -2.14 -16.22
N THR A 13 13.27 -2.03 -15.92
CA THR A 13 12.46 -3.15 -15.42
C THR A 13 11.97 -4.02 -16.56
N SER A 14 11.96 -5.34 -16.37
CA SER A 14 11.38 -6.26 -17.36
C SER A 14 9.88 -5.96 -17.58
N ALA A 15 9.40 -6.17 -18.81
CA ALA A 15 7.98 -5.94 -19.14
C ALA A 15 7.04 -6.70 -18.17
N GLY A 16 7.33 -7.97 -17.90
CA GLY A 16 6.52 -8.77 -16.99
C GLY A 16 6.44 -8.21 -15.56
N VAL A 17 7.51 -7.62 -15.02
CA VAL A 17 7.47 -6.99 -13.69
C VAL A 17 6.69 -5.68 -13.74
N ARG A 18 6.88 -4.86 -14.79
CA ARG A 18 6.11 -3.62 -15.00
C ARG A 18 4.62 -3.89 -15.10
N ASP A 19 4.23 -4.89 -15.88
CA ASP A 19 2.83 -5.27 -16.06
C ASP A 19 2.23 -5.79 -14.76
N THR A 20 3.00 -6.57 -13.98
CA THR A 20 2.55 -7.05 -12.67
C THR A 20 2.32 -5.89 -11.70
N MET A 21 3.23 -4.91 -11.64
CA MET A 21 3.02 -3.69 -10.83
C MET A 21 1.77 -2.93 -11.29
N SER A 22 1.54 -2.81 -12.60
CA SER A 22 0.33 -2.16 -13.13
C SER A 22 -0.96 -2.90 -12.75
N MET A 23 -0.96 -4.24 -12.78
CA MET A 23 -2.10 -5.07 -12.36
C MET A 23 -2.40 -4.91 -10.86
N LEU A 24 -1.37 -4.63 -10.05
CA LEU A 24 -1.48 -4.34 -8.62
C LEU A 24 -1.80 -2.86 -8.34
N ASN A 25 -2.11 -2.04 -9.36
CA ASN A 25 -2.36 -0.60 -9.22
C ASN A 25 -1.14 0.20 -8.70
N LEU A 26 0.07 -0.30 -8.92
CA LEU A 26 1.34 0.40 -8.63
C LEU A 26 1.84 1.08 -9.91
N GLY A 27 1.46 2.35 -10.09
CA GLY A 27 1.80 3.11 -11.30
C GLY A 27 3.06 3.98 -11.21
N ARG A 28 3.47 4.39 -10.00
CA ARG A 28 4.61 5.30 -9.78
C ARG A 28 5.31 4.97 -8.46
N VAL A 29 6.55 5.44 -8.33
CA VAL A 29 7.30 5.38 -7.06
C VAL A 29 6.50 6.04 -5.94
N ASN A 30 6.56 5.46 -4.75
CA ASN A 30 5.82 5.80 -3.54
C ASN A 30 4.30 5.58 -3.63
N HIS A 31 3.78 4.97 -4.70
CA HIS A 31 2.42 4.45 -4.67
C HIS A 31 2.35 3.21 -3.80
N CYS A 32 1.27 3.10 -3.03
CA CYS A 32 0.97 1.98 -2.16
C CYS A 32 -0.37 1.35 -2.54
N THR A 33 -0.49 0.04 -2.39
CA THR A 33 -1.75 -0.72 -2.51
C THR A 33 -1.85 -1.74 -1.39
N PHE A 34 -3.08 -2.14 -1.05
CA PHE A 34 -3.35 -3.29 -0.20
C PHE A 34 -3.73 -4.49 -1.05
N VAL A 35 -3.19 -5.68 -0.74
CA VAL A 35 -3.50 -6.93 -1.44
C VAL A 35 -3.80 -8.05 -0.45
N PRO A 36 -4.75 -8.95 -0.76
CA PRO A 36 -5.05 -10.10 0.11
C PRO A 36 -3.96 -11.18 0.01
N ASP A 37 -3.76 -11.99 1.07
CA ASP A 37 -2.76 -13.07 1.09
C ASP A 37 -3.29 -14.38 0.48
N THR A 38 -3.59 -14.34 -0.82
CA THR A 38 -3.93 -15.53 -1.62
C THR A 38 -2.74 -16.02 -2.43
N ASP A 39 -2.76 -17.28 -2.89
CA ASP A 39 -1.67 -17.85 -3.69
C ASP A 39 -1.39 -17.07 -4.98
N ALA A 40 -2.44 -16.55 -5.62
CA ALA A 40 -2.32 -15.72 -6.82
C ALA A 40 -1.55 -14.42 -6.53
N TYR A 41 -1.98 -13.66 -5.51
CA TYR A 41 -1.31 -12.42 -5.12
C TYR A 41 0.10 -12.69 -4.59
N ARG A 42 0.32 -13.79 -3.87
CA ARG A 42 1.65 -14.19 -3.41
C ARG A 42 2.62 -14.38 -4.57
N GLY A 43 2.19 -15.03 -5.65
CA GLY A 43 2.99 -15.16 -6.87
C GLY A 43 3.32 -13.80 -7.51
N MET A 44 2.34 -12.88 -7.55
CA MET A 44 2.56 -11.51 -8.05
C MET A 44 3.54 -10.73 -7.18
N VAL A 45 3.39 -10.77 -5.85
CA VAL A 45 4.28 -10.13 -4.88
C VAL A 45 5.71 -10.66 -5.00
N THR A 46 5.89 -11.98 -5.10
CA THR A 46 7.21 -12.60 -5.31
C THR A 46 7.86 -12.10 -6.60
N LYS A 47 7.09 -11.93 -7.67
CA LYS A 47 7.61 -11.42 -8.95
C LYS A 47 8.09 -9.98 -8.89
N VAL A 48 7.46 -9.12 -8.08
CA VAL A 48 7.82 -7.70 -7.95
C VAL A 48 8.74 -7.40 -6.74
N ASN A 49 9.15 -8.42 -6.00
CA ASN A 49 9.82 -8.30 -4.69
C ASN A 49 11.01 -7.33 -4.69
N ASP A 50 11.81 -7.30 -5.75
CA ASP A 50 13.04 -6.48 -5.81
C ASP A 50 12.79 -5.02 -6.22
N TRP A 51 11.52 -4.62 -6.40
CA TRP A 51 11.07 -3.26 -6.70
C TRP A 51 10.20 -2.64 -5.61
N VAL A 52 9.68 -3.45 -4.70
CA VAL A 52 8.71 -3.04 -3.69
C VAL A 52 9.22 -3.32 -2.28
N ALA A 53 8.71 -2.55 -1.32
CA ALA A 53 8.63 -2.98 0.07
C ALA A 53 7.24 -3.58 0.31
N HIS A 54 7.15 -4.72 1.01
CA HIS A 54 5.86 -5.29 1.39
C HIS A 54 5.87 -5.89 2.79
N GLY A 55 4.72 -5.85 3.45
CA GLY A 55 4.54 -6.39 4.79
C GLY A 55 3.07 -6.32 5.21
N GLU A 56 2.76 -6.92 6.36
CA GLU A 56 1.44 -6.83 6.98
C GLU A 56 1.44 -5.64 7.95
N PRO A 57 0.76 -4.53 7.63
CA PRO A 57 0.73 -3.34 8.48
C PRO A 57 -0.25 -3.54 9.65
N SER A 58 -0.08 -2.75 10.71
CA SER A 58 -1.09 -2.67 11.77
C SER A 58 -2.32 -1.87 11.31
N GLU A 59 -3.49 -2.18 11.91
CA GLU A 59 -4.75 -1.47 11.66
C GLU A 59 -4.61 0.05 11.84
N GLY A 60 -3.90 0.49 12.90
CA GLY A 60 -3.66 1.91 13.16
C GLY A 60 -2.86 2.61 12.07
N THR A 61 -1.90 1.92 11.45
CA THR A 61 -1.16 2.43 10.30
C THR A 61 -2.06 2.53 9.07
N VAL A 62 -2.87 1.50 8.80
CA VAL A 62 -3.82 1.51 7.68
C VAL A 62 -4.81 2.67 7.81
N ALA A 63 -5.42 2.85 8.98
CA ALA A 63 -6.32 3.97 9.27
C ALA A 63 -5.62 5.33 9.07
N THR A 64 -4.38 5.46 9.54
CA THR A 64 -3.58 6.68 9.35
C THR A 64 -3.34 6.99 7.88
N LEU A 65 -3.03 5.97 7.07
CA LEU A 65 -2.82 6.15 5.63
C LEU A 65 -4.10 6.52 4.90
N ILE A 66 -5.22 5.86 5.19
CA ILE A 66 -6.52 6.18 4.58
C ILE A 66 -6.91 7.63 4.90
N ARG A 67 -6.81 8.04 6.18
CA ARG A 67 -7.11 9.41 6.61
C ARG A 67 -6.25 10.49 5.93
N ARG A 68 -4.99 10.17 5.61
CA ARG A 68 -4.02 11.16 5.08
C ARG A 68 -3.87 11.12 3.56
N ARG A 69 -4.10 9.96 2.95
CA ARG A 69 -3.75 9.63 1.55
C ARG A 69 -4.86 8.89 0.81
N GLY A 70 -5.95 8.56 1.48
CA GLY A 70 -7.15 8.01 0.85
C GLY A 70 -7.77 9.04 -0.08
N GLU A 71 -8.25 8.56 -1.21
CA GLU A 71 -8.88 9.38 -2.24
C GLU A 71 -10.08 8.62 -2.79
N PRO A 72 -11.19 9.31 -3.11
CA PRO A 72 -12.29 8.72 -3.86
C PRO A 72 -11.82 8.14 -5.20
N ALA A 73 -12.48 7.09 -5.67
CA ALA A 73 -12.21 6.50 -6.99
C ALA A 73 -12.51 7.49 -8.12
N GLU A 74 -13.52 8.33 -7.93
CA GLU A 74 -13.93 9.40 -8.83
C GLU A 74 -14.09 10.72 -8.07
N GLY A 75 -13.62 11.81 -8.66
CA GLY A 75 -13.69 13.15 -8.06
C GLY A 75 -12.47 13.52 -7.22
N GLU A 76 -12.59 14.62 -6.48
CA GLU A 76 -11.56 15.18 -5.61
C GLU A 76 -12.17 15.47 -4.25
N GLY A 77 -11.46 15.11 -3.18
CA GLY A 77 -11.92 15.37 -1.81
C GLY A 77 -11.13 14.57 -0.78
N PRO A 78 -11.06 15.05 0.48
CA PRO A 78 -10.50 14.27 1.57
C PRO A 78 -11.41 13.09 1.90
N VAL A 79 -10.80 11.98 2.33
CA VAL A 79 -11.51 10.84 2.91
C VAL A 79 -11.40 10.97 4.43
N ASP A 80 -12.42 11.58 5.03
CA ASP A 80 -12.61 11.66 6.48
C ASP A 80 -13.70 10.68 6.95
N ASP A 81 -13.98 10.66 8.25
CA ASP A 81 -14.97 9.73 8.83
C ASP A 81 -16.39 10.00 8.32
N GLU A 82 -16.73 11.26 8.00
CA GLU A 82 -18.02 11.64 7.42
C GLU A 82 -18.16 11.08 6.00
N TRP A 83 -17.13 11.26 5.16
CA TRP A 83 -17.11 10.67 3.83
C TRP A 83 -17.26 9.14 3.87
N VAL A 84 -16.57 8.47 4.79
CA VAL A 84 -16.64 7.01 4.92
C VAL A 84 -18.05 6.56 5.32
N ALA A 85 -18.68 7.22 6.30
CA ALA A 85 -20.03 6.90 6.73
C ALA A 85 -21.09 7.13 5.64
N GLU A 86 -20.89 8.11 4.75
CA GLU A 86 -21.83 8.43 3.67
C GLU A 86 -21.66 7.57 2.41
N HIS A 87 -20.43 7.14 2.12
CA HIS A 87 -20.08 6.55 0.82
C HIS A 87 -19.64 5.08 0.88
N THR A 88 -19.45 4.51 2.07
CA THR A 88 -18.99 3.13 2.27
C THR A 88 -19.94 2.34 3.16
N ASP A 89 -19.68 1.05 3.33
CA ASP A 89 -20.46 0.17 4.21
C ASP A 89 -20.07 0.29 5.70
N TYR A 90 -19.21 1.27 6.06
CA TYR A 90 -18.60 1.39 7.39
C TYR A 90 -18.87 2.75 8.03
N ASP A 91 -18.97 2.77 9.37
CA ASP A 91 -19.29 3.99 10.15
C ASP A 91 -18.12 4.99 10.27
N GLY A 92 -16.92 4.64 9.81
CA GLY A 92 -15.73 5.49 9.92
C GLY A 92 -14.44 4.80 9.49
N ILE A 93 -13.34 5.56 9.46
CA ILE A 93 -12.05 5.10 8.90
C ILE A 93 -11.49 3.92 9.68
N ASP A 94 -11.62 3.91 11.01
CA ASP A 94 -11.06 2.85 11.85
C ASP A 94 -11.78 1.50 11.58
N ALA A 95 -13.10 1.53 11.36
CA ALA A 95 -13.89 0.34 10.99
C ALA A 95 -13.54 -0.17 9.59
N LEU A 96 -13.42 0.75 8.62
CA LEU A 96 -12.98 0.41 7.26
C LEU A 96 -11.57 -0.18 7.25
N ALA A 97 -10.64 0.39 8.04
CA ALA A 97 -9.27 -0.11 8.14
C ALA A 97 -9.21 -1.53 8.69
N ALA A 98 -9.99 -1.83 9.75
CA ALA A 98 -10.09 -3.17 10.30
C ALA A 98 -10.62 -4.18 9.26
N ALA A 99 -11.65 -3.81 8.51
CA ALA A 99 -12.20 -4.68 7.46
C ALA A 99 -11.22 -4.95 6.31
N ILE A 100 -10.43 -3.96 5.90
CA ILE A 100 -9.36 -4.14 4.90
C ILE A 100 -8.27 -5.06 5.41
N VAL A 101 -7.84 -4.91 6.68
CA VAL A 101 -6.83 -5.78 7.30
C VAL A 101 -7.32 -7.23 7.37
N ASN A 102 -8.59 -7.43 7.73
CA ASN A 102 -9.27 -8.73 7.79
C ASN A 102 -9.65 -9.31 6.42
N GLU A 103 -9.35 -8.60 5.32
CA GLU A 103 -9.65 -9.02 3.95
C GLU A 103 -11.15 -9.19 3.66
N GLU A 104 -12.01 -8.47 4.39
CA GLU A 104 -13.47 -8.48 4.20
C GLU A 104 -13.91 -7.58 3.04
N THR A 105 -13.09 -6.58 2.70
CA THR A 105 -13.34 -5.61 1.64
C THR A 105 -12.05 -5.09 1.04
N THR A 106 -12.16 -4.32 -0.04
CA THR A 106 -11.05 -3.61 -0.69
C THR A 106 -11.37 -2.12 -0.83
N LEU A 107 -10.33 -1.30 -0.99
CA LEU A 107 -10.51 0.13 -1.28
C LEU A 107 -11.46 0.36 -2.47
N ARG A 108 -11.30 -0.44 -3.54
CA ARG A 108 -12.12 -0.30 -4.75
C ARG A 108 -13.59 -0.64 -4.52
N GLU A 109 -13.88 -1.68 -3.74
CA GLU A 109 -15.27 -2.05 -3.41
C GLU A 109 -15.97 -0.95 -2.62
N GLN A 110 -15.21 -0.19 -1.83
CA GLN A 110 -15.71 0.94 -1.03
C GLN A 110 -15.59 2.29 -1.75
N GLY A 111 -15.50 2.29 -3.09
CA GLY A 111 -15.50 3.51 -3.89
C GLY A 111 -14.25 4.38 -3.73
N LEU A 112 -13.16 3.85 -3.20
CA LEU A 112 -11.87 4.52 -3.06
C LEU A 112 -10.93 4.15 -4.20
N SER A 113 -9.98 5.04 -4.48
CA SER A 113 -8.83 4.72 -5.32
C SER A 113 -8.11 3.49 -4.74
N PRO A 114 -7.81 2.47 -5.55
CA PRO A 114 -7.05 1.31 -5.09
C PRO A 114 -5.60 1.65 -4.74
N THR A 115 -5.15 2.87 -5.05
CA THR A 115 -3.79 3.33 -4.87
C THR A 115 -3.73 4.49 -3.88
N LEU A 116 -2.94 4.32 -2.83
CA LEU A 116 -2.59 5.39 -1.90
C LEU A 116 -1.31 6.07 -2.38
N ARG A 117 -1.39 7.36 -2.70
CA ARG A 117 -0.27 8.15 -3.24
C ARG A 117 0.56 8.73 -2.11
N LEU A 118 1.53 7.97 -1.61
CA LEU A 118 2.29 8.33 -0.41
C LEU A 118 3.31 9.46 -0.68
N HIS A 119 3.73 10.12 0.40
CA HIS A 119 4.84 11.06 0.37
C HIS A 119 6.19 10.33 0.35
N PRO A 120 7.27 10.95 -0.15
CA PRO A 120 8.62 10.47 0.12
C PRO A 120 8.85 10.24 1.63
N PRO A 121 9.63 9.22 2.02
CA PRO A 121 9.86 8.90 3.42
C PRO A 121 10.62 10.03 4.12
N ARG A 122 10.04 10.56 5.19
CA ARG A 122 10.68 11.59 6.03
C ARG A 122 11.89 10.98 6.72
N GLY A 123 13.07 11.59 6.51
CA GLY A 123 14.35 11.04 7.00
C GLY A 123 15.02 10.05 6.04
N GLY A 124 14.37 9.73 4.92
CA GLY A 124 14.85 8.72 3.96
C GLY A 124 14.40 7.31 4.34
N HIS A 125 14.77 6.36 3.49
CA HIS A 125 14.61 4.92 3.69
C HIS A 125 15.99 4.24 3.58
N ASP A 126 16.09 2.97 3.97
CA ASP A 126 17.37 2.23 4.07
C ASP A 126 18.00 1.88 2.70
N GLY A 127 17.34 2.26 1.61
CA GLY A 127 17.90 2.24 0.26
C GLY A 127 17.32 1.14 -0.62
N ILE A 128 17.49 1.32 -1.92
CA ILE A 128 16.82 0.53 -2.98
C ILE A 128 17.75 -0.44 -3.70
N LYS A 129 18.90 -0.76 -3.11
CA LYS A 129 19.89 -1.67 -3.72
C LYS A 129 20.02 -3.00 -2.98
N HIS A 130 19.55 -3.06 -1.74
CA HIS A 130 19.65 -4.22 -0.87
C HIS A 130 18.28 -4.59 -0.29
N PRO A 131 18.04 -5.88 0.00
CA PRO A 131 16.86 -6.33 0.72
C PRO A 131 16.96 -6.01 2.23
N THR A 132 15.84 -6.14 2.93
CA THR A 132 15.75 -5.94 4.40
C THR A 132 16.77 -6.74 5.20
N LYS A 133 17.05 -7.98 4.82
CA LYS A 133 18.04 -8.85 5.48
C LYS A 133 19.49 -8.32 5.39
N GLU A 134 19.78 -7.45 4.44
CA GLU A 134 21.08 -6.82 4.22
C GLU A 134 21.08 -5.34 4.65
N GLY A 135 20.03 -4.89 5.34
CA GLY A 135 19.90 -3.50 5.78
C GLY A 135 19.47 -2.53 4.68
N GLY A 136 18.78 -2.99 3.63
CA GLY A 136 18.08 -2.12 2.68
C GLY A 136 16.56 -2.15 2.86
N GLN A 137 15.82 -1.47 1.99
CA GLN A 137 14.35 -1.34 2.12
C GLN A 137 13.54 -2.32 1.25
N LEU A 138 14.18 -3.12 0.39
CA LEU A 138 13.46 -3.96 -0.58
C LEU A 138 12.96 -5.28 0.01
N GLY A 139 11.83 -5.75 -0.52
CA GLY A 139 11.25 -7.05 -0.22
C GLY A 139 10.39 -7.06 1.05
N LYS A 140 10.39 -8.21 1.73
CA LYS A 140 9.52 -8.46 2.88
C LYS A 140 10.01 -7.73 4.14
N HIS A 141 9.12 -7.03 4.80
CA HIS A 141 9.28 -6.41 6.11
C HIS A 141 8.54 -7.18 7.21
N THR A 142 8.93 -6.95 8.45
CA THR A 142 8.10 -7.25 9.63
C THR A 142 6.96 -6.24 9.73
N THR A 143 5.97 -6.49 10.60
CA THR A 143 4.89 -5.52 10.86
C THR A 143 5.43 -4.19 11.36
N GLU A 144 6.37 -4.22 12.31
CA GLU A 144 7.03 -3.00 12.79
C GLU A 144 7.78 -2.26 11.67
N GLY A 145 8.55 -2.99 10.85
CA GLY A 145 9.33 -2.38 9.77
C GLY A 145 8.46 -1.78 8.66
N ILE A 146 7.34 -2.42 8.31
CA ILE A 146 6.41 -1.86 7.31
C ILE A 146 5.67 -0.66 7.89
N ASP A 147 5.28 -0.71 9.17
CA ASP A 147 4.60 0.40 9.84
C ASP A 147 5.49 1.64 9.96
N GLU A 148 6.77 1.46 10.29
CA GLU A 148 7.75 2.56 10.32
C GLU A 148 7.90 3.20 8.94
N LEU A 149 8.07 2.40 7.88
CA LEU A 149 8.18 2.90 6.52
C LEU A 149 6.92 3.68 6.11
N LEU A 150 5.75 3.08 6.27
CA LEU A 150 4.47 3.68 5.90
C LEU A 150 4.20 4.97 6.69
N THR A 151 4.50 4.96 7.99
CA THR A 151 4.35 6.15 8.86
C THR A 151 5.29 7.27 8.44
N SER A 152 6.52 6.97 7.99
CA SER A 152 7.44 7.99 7.46
C SER A 152 6.92 8.62 6.16
N MET A 153 6.12 7.88 5.39
CA MET A 153 5.54 8.24 4.09
C MET A 153 4.10 8.78 4.16
N ARG A 154 3.53 8.91 5.38
CA ARG A 154 2.17 9.41 5.61
C ARG A 154 1.88 10.79 5.06
#